data_AF-A0A5A7PRC3-F1
#
_entry.id   AF-A0A5A7PRC3-F1
#
_cell.length_a   1.000
_cell.length_b   1.000
_cell.length_c   1.000
_cell.angle_alpha   90.00
_cell.angle_beta   90.00
_cell.angle_gamma   90.00
#
_symmetry.space_group_name_H-M   'P 1'
#
loop_
_entity.id
_entity.type
_entity.pdbx_description
1 polymer ?
#
loop_
_entity_poly.entity_id
_entity_poly.type
_entity_poly.pdbx_seq_one_letter_code
_entity_poly.pdbx_strand_id
1 'polypeptide(L)'
;MSGGVSEILVENLRVLDSDCGVELKTVKGRGGYIRGIFVIDVFLENVRQGIKATGESGSHPDDKFDPSELPVVSEITFKDVVGVNVSLVGGVFLGLEEMPFTSICLSNVSFFSVLPPDPSKSSWVCSNVVGSSLDVFPEPCPELEGSSSECFVSSREISRVAIL
;
A
#
# COMPACT_ATOMS: atom_id res chain seq x y z
N MET A 1 -20.05 10.49 -11.62
CA MET A 1 -18.67 10.64 -11.10
C MET A 1 -18.56 9.89 -9.79
N SER A 2 -17.64 8.92 -9.70
CA SER A 2 -17.27 8.34 -8.41
C SER A 2 -16.52 9.37 -7.57
N GLY A 3 -16.82 9.45 -6.26
CA GLY A 3 -16.08 10.30 -5.32
C GLY A 3 -14.66 9.80 -5.10
N GLY A 4 -13.77 10.61 -4.53
CA GLY A 4 -12.40 10.20 -4.20
C GLY A 4 -12.20 9.93 -2.71
N VAL A 5 -11.11 9.26 -2.37
CA VAL A 5 -10.60 9.14 -0.99
C VAL A 5 -9.30 9.91 -0.94
N SER A 6 -9.19 10.88 -0.02
CA SER A 6 -7.93 11.57 0.19
C SER A 6 -7.73 12.09 1.60
N GLU A 7 -6.48 12.42 1.92
CA GLU A 7 -6.09 13.06 3.19
C GLU A 7 -6.44 12.19 4.40
N ILE A 8 -6.06 10.91 4.34
CA ILE A 8 -6.34 9.93 5.39
C ILE A 8 -5.05 9.63 6.15
N LEU A 9 -5.13 9.70 7.48
CA LEU A 9 -4.11 9.19 8.39
C LEU A 9 -4.66 7.94 9.09
N VAL A 10 -3.89 6.86 9.02
CA VAL A 10 -4.08 5.64 9.80
C VAL A 10 -2.83 5.47 10.65
N GLU A 11 -2.96 5.55 11.97
CA GLU A 11 -1.82 5.45 12.87
C GLU A 11 -2.10 4.59 14.10
N ASN A 12 -1.02 4.07 14.72
CA ASN A 12 -1.05 3.31 15.96
C ASN A 12 -1.98 2.08 15.89
N LEU A 13 -1.84 1.29 14.82
CA LEU A 13 -2.72 0.16 14.53
C LEU A 13 -2.05 -1.18 14.86
N ARG A 14 -2.82 -2.11 15.43
CA ARG A 14 -2.42 -3.51 15.55
C ARG A 14 -3.40 -4.42 14.82
N VAL A 15 -2.92 -5.18 13.83
CA VAL A 15 -3.72 -6.12 13.04
C VAL A 15 -3.27 -7.55 13.32
N LEU A 16 -4.21 -8.41 13.72
CA LEU A 16 -3.95 -9.78 14.14
C LEU A 16 -4.77 -10.77 13.30
N ASP A 17 -4.22 -11.97 13.05
CA ASP A 17 -4.96 -13.14 12.54
C ASP A 17 -5.80 -12.85 11.27
N SER A 18 -5.23 -12.11 10.33
CA SER A 18 -5.95 -11.54 9.18
C SER A 18 -5.35 -11.94 7.83
N ASP A 19 -6.17 -11.99 6.77
CA ASP A 19 -5.68 -12.30 5.43
C ASP A 19 -4.80 -11.17 4.86
N CYS A 20 -5.10 -9.91 5.18
CA CYS A 20 -4.27 -8.77 4.79
C CYS A 20 -4.14 -7.79 5.96
N GLY A 21 -2.94 -7.22 6.13
CA GLY A 21 -2.68 -6.16 7.11
C GLY A 21 -3.28 -4.83 6.65
N VAL A 22 -2.75 -4.29 5.56
CA VAL A 22 -3.25 -3.03 4.96
C VAL A 22 -3.50 -3.22 3.47
N GLU A 23 -4.72 -2.91 3.03
CA GLU A 23 -5.14 -3.11 1.64
C GLU A 23 -5.77 -1.86 1.01
N LEU A 24 -5.22 -1.42 -0.12
CA LEU A 24 -5.80 -0.40 -0.99
C LEU A 24 -6.36 -1.07 -2.25
N LYS A 25 -7.64 -0.81 -2.55
CA LYS A 25 -8.35 -1.43 -3.68
C LYS A 25 -8.99 -0.40 -4.56
N THR A 26 -8.79 -0.55 -5.86
CA THR A 26 -9.56 0.14 -6.89
C THR A 26 -9.67 -0.76 -8.12
N VAL A 27 -10.41 -0.30 -9.13
CA VAL A 27 -10.63 -1.03 -10.38
C VAL A 27 -10.74 -0.07 -11.56
N LYS A 28 -10.28 -0.50 -12.73
CA LYS A 28 -10.58 0.18 -14.00
C LYS A 28 -12.08 0.36 -14.14
N GLY A 29 -12.51 1.53 -14.59
CA GLY A 29 -13.90 1.92 -14.74
C GLY A 29 -14.59 2.48 -13.50
N ARG A 30 -13.87 2.56 -12.37
CA ARG A 30 -14.33 3.23 -11.15
C ARG A 30 -14.12 4.74 -11.22
N GLY A 31 -13.02 5.21 -11.84
CA GLY A 31 -12.62 6.62 -11.88
C GLY A 31 -12.26 7.22 -10.51
N GLY A 32 -12.15 8.55 -10.43
CA GLY A 32 -11.85 9.27 -9.20
C GLY A 32 -10.41 9.07 -8.71
N TYR A 33 -10.18 9.06 -7.38
CA TYR A 33 -8.83 9.00 -6.82
C TYR A 33 -8.74 8.32 -5.45
N ILE A 34 -7.55 7.81 -5.14
CA ILE A 34 -7.04 7.46 -3.80
C ILE A 34 -5.71 8.19 -3.65
N ARG A 35 -5.64 9.25 -2.82
CA ARG A 35 -4.40 10.03 -2.69
C ARG A 35 -4.15 10.61 -1.31
N GLY A 36 -2.90 10.87 -0.96
CA GLY A 36 -2.57 11.48 0.34
C GLY A 36 -2.99 10.57 1.49
N ILE A 37 -2.57 9.30 1.42
CA ILE A 37 -2.86 8.28 2.43
C ILE A 37 -1.57 8.03 3.21
N PHE A 38 -1.65 8.17 4.53
CA PHE A 38 -0.54 7.97 5.45
C PHE A 38 -0.88 6.82 6.39
N VAL A 39 -0.05 5.78 6.38
CA VAL A 39 -0.18 4.60 7.24
C VAL A 39 1.10 4.54 8.07
N ILE A 40 0.99 4.83 9.37
CA ILE A 40 2.14 5.08 10.25
C ILE A 40 2.02 4.22 11.52
N ASP A 41 3.13 3.70 12.04
CA ASP A 41 3.15 2.93 13.30
C ASP A 41 2.11 1.79 13.31
N VAL A 42 2.37 0.78 12.47
CA VAL A 42 1.48 -0.37 12.30
C VAL A 42 2.21 -1.66 12.67
N PHE A 43 1.63 -2.41 13.59
CA PHE A 43 2.09 -3.75 13.95
C PHE A 43 1.16 -4.82 13.38
N LEU A 44 1.71 -5.78 12.64
CA LEU A 44 0.99 -6.91 12.06
C LEU A 44 1.49 -8.22 12.70
N GLU A 45 0.59 -9.11 13.07
CA GLU A 45 0.95 -10.43 13.59
C GLU A 45 0.03 -11.52 13.07
N ASN A 46 0.63 -12.63 12.62
CA ASN A 46 -0.09 -13.75 12.02
C ASN A 46 -0.99 -13.31 10.85
N VAL A 47 -0.45 -12.47 9.96
CA VAL A 47 -1.14 -12.00 8.77
C VAL A 47 -0.66 -12.74 7.53
N ARG A 48 -1.55 -12.99 6.57
CA ARG A 48 -1.11 -13.66 5.34
C ARG A 48 -0.33 -12.73 4.42
N GLN A 49 -0.84 -11.52 4.14
CA GLN A 49 -0.16 -10.48 3.36
C GLN A 49 0.04 -9.22 4.20
N GLY A 50 1.26 -8.66 4.24
CA GLY A 50 1.55 -7.43 4.97
C GLY A 50 0.83 -6.21 4.40
N ILE A 51 1.29 -5.73 3.25
CA ILE A 51 0.70 -4.59 2.51
C ILE A 51 0.26 -5.06 1.12
N LYS A 52 -0.89 -4.57 0.66
CA LYS A 52 -1.35 -4.76 -0.71
C LYS A 52 -2.01 -3.50 -1.26
N ALA A 53 -1.67 -3.11 -2.48
CA ALA A 53 -2.42 -2.15 -3.27
C ALA A 53 -2.71 -2.75 -4.65
N THR A 54 -3.97 -2.73 -5.09
CA THR A 54 -4.36 -3.32 -6.37
C THR A 54 -5.40 -2.48 -7.12
N GLY A 55 -5.15 -2.27 -8.41
CA GLY A 55 -6.08 -1.72 -9.39
C GLY A 55 -6.93 -2.79 -10.08
N GLU A 56 -6.80 -4.05 -9.69
CA GLU A 56 -7.54 -5.19 -10.26
C GLU A 56 -8.54 -5.76 -9.25
N SER A 57 -9.02 -4.93 -8.32
CA SER A 57 -10.08 -5.34 -7.40
C SER A 57 -11.33 -5.67 -8.22
N GLY A 58 -11.83 -6.90 -8.14
CA GLY A 58 -12.86 -7.41 -9.06
C GLY A 58 -14.17 -6.60 -9.16
N SER A 59 -15.01 -7.06 -10.10
CA SER A 59 -16.37 -6.66 -10.50
C SER A 59 -16.97 -5.33 -10.03
N HIS A 60 -17.61 -4.65 -10.99
CA HIS A 60 -18.56 -3.57 -10.72
C HIS A 60 -19.91 -4.13 -10.23
N PRO A 61 -20.69 -3.35 -9.45
CA PRO A 61 -22.01 -3.78 -8.98
C PRO A 61 -23.04 -3.96 -10.11
N ASP A 62 -22.83 -3.27 -11.24
CA ASP A 62 -23.63 -3.41 -12.47
C ASP A 62 -22.77 -3.06 -13.72
N ASP A 63 -23.35 -3.24 -14.91
CA ASP A 63 -22.69 -2.98 -16.20
C ASP A 63 -22.79 -1.51 -16.66
N LYS A 64 -23.22 -0.57 -15.81
CA LYS A 64 -23.39 0.85 -16.16
C LYS A 64 -22.18 1.72 -15.80
N PHE A 65 -21.10 1.11 -15.33
CA PHE A 65 -19.83 1.79 -15.14
C PHE A 65 -19.23 2.22 -16.48
N ASP A 66 -18.41 3.26 -16.47
CA ASP A 66 -17.68 3.69 -17.67
C ASP A 66 -16.34 2.94 -17.71
N PRO A 67 -16.11 1.99 -18.64
CA PRO A 67 -14.87 1.20 -18.67
C PRO A 67 -13.62 2.01 -19.02
N SER A 68 -13.77 3.26 -19.47
CA SER A 68 -12.67 4.17 -19.77
C SER A 68 -12.22 5.01 -18.57
N GLU A 69 -13.00 5.03 -17.47
CA GLU A 69 -12.67 5.81 -16.28
C GLU A 69 -11.55 5.16 -15.47
N LEU A 70 -10.40 5.83 -15.35
CA LEU A 70 -9.24 5.31 -14.64
C LEU A 70 -9.08 6.00 -13.27
N PRO A 71 -8.99 5.26 -12.16
CA PRO A 71 -8.73 5.83 -10.85
C PRO A 71 -7.26 6.29 -10.75
N VAL A 72 -7.04 7.49 -10.21
CA VAL A 72 -5.68 7.97 -9.88
C VAL A 72 -5.30 7.47 -8.48
N VAL A 73 -4.16 6.80 -8.35
CA VAL A 73 -3.61 6.39 -7.06
C VAL A 73 -2.22 6.98 -6.90
N SER A 74 -2.07 7.90 -5.93
CA SER A 74 -0.82 8.62 -5.70
C SER A 74 -0.60 9.02 -4.26
N GLU A 75 0.64 9.38 -3.88
CA GLU A 75 0.96 9.98 -2.58
C GLU A 75 0.53 9.07 -1.41
N ILE A 76 1.00 7.83 -1.44
CA ILE A 76 0.70 6.82 -0.43
C ILE A 76 1.97 6.56 0.35
N THR A 77 1.94 6.76 1.66
CA THR A 77 3.09 6.52 2.54
C THR A 77 2.77 5.43 3.55
N PHE A 78 3.62 4.41 3.59
CA PHE A 78 3.68 3.41 4.65
C PHE A 78 4.97 3.65 5.43
N LYS A 79 4.85 3.97 6.71
CA LYS A 79 5.98 4.31 7.57
C LYS A 79 5.91 3.52 8.88
N ASP A 80 7.04 3.03 9.36
CA ASP A 80 7.14 2.33 10.64
C ASP A 80 6.14 1.16 10.72
N VAL A 81 6.18 0.28 9.70
CA VAL A 81 5.29 -0.89 9.60
C VAL A 81 6.08 -2.16 9.89
N VAL A 82 5.73 -2.87 10.95
CA VAL A 82 6.40 -4.10 11.36
C VAL A 82 5.41 -5.26 11.36
N GLY A 83 5.73 -6.32 10.63
CA GLY A 83 4.94 -7.55 10.62
C GLY A 83 5.75 -8.76 11.09
N VAL A 84 5.19 -9.54 12.01
CA VAL A 84 5.73 -10.82 12.47
C VAL A 84 4.81 -11.96 12.09
N ASN A 85 5.38 -13.12 11.74
CA ASN A 85 4.63 -14.25 11.21
C ASN A 85 3.77 -13.88 9.99
N VAL A 86 4.38 -13.17 9.03
CA VAL A 86 3.76 -12.84 7.74
C VAL A 86 3.95 -14.02 6.78
N SER A 87 2.86 -14.59 6.27
CA SER A 87 2.93 -15.82 5.45
C SER A 87 3.53 -15.59 4.06
N LEU A 88 3.08 -14.53 3.38
CA LEU A 88 3.60 -14.06 2.09
C LEU A 88 4.49 -12.85 2.38
N VAL A 89 5.79 -13.12 2.58
CA VAL A 89 6.77 -12.12 3.01
C VAL A 89 6.84 -11.00 1.98
N GLY A 90 6.78 -9.74 2.39
CA GLY A 90 6.75 -8.58 1.49
C GLY A 90 5.34 -8.01 1.27
N GLY A 91 5.10 -7.51 0.06
CA GLY A 91 3.86 -6.83 -0.32
C GLY A 91 3.52 -6.94 -1.79
N VAL A 92 2.29 -6.56 -2.13
CA VAL A 92 1.75 -6.63 -3.50
C VAL A 92 1.34 -5.24 -3.96
N PHE A 93 1.95 -4.72 -5.01
CA PHE A 93 1.60 -3.45 -5.64
C PHE A 93 1.30 -3.65 -7.12
N LEU A 94 0.02 -3.74 -7.45
CA LEU A 94 -0.47 -3.96 -8.82
C LEU A 94 -1.25 -2.73 -9.27
N GLY A 95 -0.59 -1.80 -9.93
CA GLY A 95 -1.24 -0.66 -10.58
C GLY A 95 -1.91 -1.04 -11.91
N LEU A 96 -2.52 -0.05 -12.56
CA LEU A 96 -3.10 -0.22 -13.90
C LEU A 96 -2.04 0.12 -14.95
N GLU A 97 -1.98 -0.63 -16.04
CA GLU A 97 -1.04 -0.37 -17.14
C GLU A 97 -1.25 1.02 -17.74
N GLU A 98 -2.50 1.45 -17.91
CA GLU A 98 -2.85 2.76 -18.46
C GLU A 98 -2.79 3.90 -17.43
N MET A 99 -2.76 3.56 -16.13
CA MET A 99 -2.70 4.52 -15.03
C MET A 99 -1.91 3.94 -13.84
N PRO A 100 -0.56 3.93 -13.92
CA PRO A 100 0.28 3.37 -12.87
C PRO A 100 0.05 4.04 -11.52
N PHE A 101 0.26 3.27 -10.45
CA PHE A 101 0.27 3.83 -9.10
C PHE A 101 1.58 4.58 -8.90
N THR A 102 1.53 5.83 -8.47
CA THR A 102 2.74 6.67 -8.39
C THR A 102 2.97 7.19 -7.00
N SER A 103 4.17 7.67 -6.70
CA SER A 103 4.45 8.31 -5.40
C SER A 103 4.12 7.41 -4.21
N ILE A 104 4.35 6.09 -4.36
CA ILE A 104 4.28 5.13 -3.26
C ILE A 104 5.58 5.26 -2.45
N CYS A 105 5.48 5.35 -1.13
CA CYS A 105 6.64 5.43 -0.26
C CYS A 105 6.59 4.39 0.84
N LEU A 106 7.67 3.62 0.98
CA LEU A 106 7.90 2.69 2.07
C LEU A 106 9.07 3.20 2.91
N SER A 107 8.87 3.48 4.20
CA SER A 107 9.95 3.89 5.10
C SER A 107 9.93 3.08 6.38
N ASN A 108 11.04 2.43 6.72
CA ASN A 108 11.13 1.58 7.90
C ASN A 108 10.01 0.52 7.94
N VAL A 109 9.95 -0.32 6.90
CA VAL A 109 8.94 -1.37 6.74
C VAL A 109 9.62 -2.74 6.83
N SER A 110 9.20 -3.58 7.77
CA SER A 110 9.83 -4.88 8.01
C SER A 110 8.80 -6.01 8.13
N PHE A 111 8.90 -7.04 7.30
CA PHE A 111 8.06 -8.24 7.36
C PHE A 111 8.89 -9.50 7.61
N PHE A 112 8.61 -10.17 8.72
CA PHE A 112 9.27 -11.39 9.14
C PHE A 112 8.32 -12.58 9.03
N SER A 113 8.79 -13.66 8.39
CA SER A 113 8.06 -14.92 8.32
C SER A 113 8.64 -15.95 9.28
N VAL A 114 7.80 -16.87 9.74
CA VAL A 114 8.24 -18.04 10.52
C VAL A 114 8.80 -19.13 9.59
N LEU A 115 8.40 -19.12 8.32
CA LEU A 115 8.92 -20.05 7.32
C LEU A 115 10.22 -19.50 6.71
N PRO A 116 11.19 -20.37 6.40
CA PRO A 116 12.41 -19.95 5.71
C PRO A 116 12.06 -19.33 4.35
N PRO A 117 12.77 -18.28 3.92
CA PRO A 117 12.53 -17.63 2.63
C PRO A 117 12.72 -18.63 1.50
N ASP A 118 11.73 -18.74 0.63
CA ASP A 118 11.80 -19.53 -0.58
C ASP A 118 12.55 -18.71 -1.65
N PRO A 119 13.77 -19.10 -2.05
CA PRO A 119 14.56 -18.32 -3.00
C PRO A 119 13.93 -18.28 -4.40
N SER A 120 12.94 -19.13 -4.69
CA SER A 120 12.20 -19.12 -5.96
C SER A 120 11.05 -18.12 -6.01
N LYS A 121 10.71 -17.48 -4.89
CA LYS A 121 9.60 -16.52 -4.78
C LYS A 121 10.14 -15.15 -4.44
N SER A 122 9.77 -14.16 -5.25
CA SER A 122 9.97 -12.77 -4.86
C SER A 122 9.14 -12.47 -3.61
N SER A 123 9.71 -11.71 -2.69
CA SER A 123 8.95 -11.23 -1.53
C SER A 123 7.94 -10.16 -1.95
N TRP A 124 8.31 -9.32 -2.92
CA TRP A 124 7.41 -8.31 -3.44
C TRP A 124 6.92 -8.67 -4.84
N VAL A 125 5.67 -8.33 -5.12
CA VAL A 125 5.08 -8.44 -6.45
C VAL A 125 4.66 -7.04 -6.87
N CYS A 126 5.40 -6.45 -7.80
CA CYS A 126 5.16 -5.10 -8.30
C CYS A 126 4.87 -5.13 -9.79
N SER A 127 3.89 -4.34 -10.22
CA SER A 127 3.58 -4.08 -11.62
C SER A 127 2.90 -2.73 -11.73
N ASN A 128 3.28 -1.93 -12.74
CA ASN A 128 2.70 -0.61 -13.01
C ASN A 128 2.66 0.28 -11.75
N VAL A 129 3.76 0.29 -11.00
CA VAL A 129 3.93 1.11 -9.80
C VAL A 129 5.23 1.88 -9.90
N VAL A 130 5.29 3.07 -9.31
CA VAL A 130 6.49 3.88 -9.18
C VAL A 130 6.53 4.48 -7.78
N GLY A 131 7.67 4.33 -7.11
CA GLY A 131 7.82 4.80 -5.75
C GLY A 131 9.26 4.83 -5.28
N SER A 132 9.39 4.94 -3.96
CA SER A 132 10.68 4.93 -3.28
C SER A 132 10.59 4.15 -1.97
N SER A 133 11.73 3.66 -1.51
CA SER A 133 11.85 2.88 -0.29
C SER A 133 13.09 3.27 0.50
N LEU A 134 12.98 3.22 1.82
CA LEU A 134 14.09 3.46 2.76
C LEU A 134 13.94 2.48 3.93
N ASP A 135 15.00 1.74 4.23
CA ASP A 135 15.02 0.76 5.34
C ASP A 135 13.86 -0.24 5.28
N VAL A 136 13.75 -0.94 4.14
CA VAL A 136 12.69 -1.93 3.91
C VAL A 136 13.26 -3.34 3.90
N PHE A 137 12.61 -4.24 4.63
CA PHE A 137 12.93 -5.66 4.69
C PHE A 137 11.65 -6.52 4.55
N PRO A 138 11.64 -7.56 3.71
CA PRO A 138 12.64 -7.92 2.71
C PRO A 138 12.77 -6.85 1.60
N GLU A 139 13.84 -6.92 0.81
CA GLU A 139 14.15 -5.96 -0.25
C GLU A 139 12.97 -5.78 -1.23
N PRO A 140 12.53 -4.53 -1.49
CA PRO A 140 11.39 -4.24 -2.37
C PRO A 140 11.73 -4.43 -3.85
N CYS A 141 10.74 -4.26 -4.72
CA CYS A 141 10.97 -4.30 -6.16
C CYS A 141 11.74 -3.07 -6.66
N PRO A 142 12.46 -3.16 -7.80
CA PRO A 142 13.16 -2.02 -8.41
C PRO A 142 12.27 -0.80 -8.71
N GLU A 143 11.00 -1.02 -8.98
CA GLU A 143 9.98 0.03 -9.17
C GLU A 143 9.82 0.95 -7.94
N LEU A 144 10.25 0.48 -6.77
CA LEU A 144 10.22 1.20 -5.49
C LEU A 144 11.62 1.63 -5.02
N GLU A 145 12.64 1.59 -5.88
CA GLU A 145 14.01 2.03 -5.58
C GLU A 145 14.28 3.49 -6.00
N GLY A 146 13.24 4.28 -6.30
CA GLY A 146 13.41 5.69 -6.66
C GLY A 146 14.20 6.45 -5.60
N SER A 147 15.12 7.32 -6.04
CA SER A 147 15.92 8.16 -5.15
C SER A 147 15.01 9.12 -4.38
N SER A 148 14.70 8.84 -3.11
CA SER A 148 13.88 9.73 -2.31
C SER A 148 14.69 10.94 -1.82
N SER A 149 14.10 12.12 -2.00
CA SER A 149 14.28 13.23 -1.06
C SER A 149 13.13 13.10 -0.06
N GLU A 150 13.26 12.14 0.85
CA GLU A 150 12.31 11.80 1.93
C GLU A 150 10.93 11.32 1.44
N CYS A 151 10.34 10.31 2.11
CA CYS A 151 8.91 10.05 1.93
C CYS A 151 8.13 11.35 2.17
N PHE A 152 6.95 11.50 1.56
CA PHE A 152 6.07 12.61 1.89
C PHE A 152 5.83 12.58 3.40
N VAL A 153 6.54 13.42 4.15
CA VAL A 153 6.27 13.63 5.56
C VAL A 153 5.07 14.54 5.56
N SER A 154 3.97 14.10 6.18
CA SER A 154 2.84 14.98 6.45
C SER A 154 3.41 16.25 7.09
N SER A 155 3.33 17.38 6.38
CA SER A 155 3.74 18.69 6.88
C SER A 155 2.87 19.18 8.05
N ARG A 156 1.93 18.34 8.48
CA ARG A 156 1.17 18.51 9.70
C ARG A 156 1.91 17.74 10.79
N GLU A 157 2.70 18.47 11.57
CA GLU A 157 2.86 18.13 12.98
C GLU A 157 1.50 17.66 13.51
N ILE A 158 1.47 16.44 14.05
CA ILE A 158 0.31 15.80 14.65
C ILE A 158 -0.16 16.68 15.83
N SER A 159 -0.97 17.70 15.54
CA SER A 159 -1.44 18.68 16.53
C SER A 159 -2.92 18.50 16.88
N ARG A 160 -3.57 17.40 16.52
CA ARG A 160 -4.96 17.13 16.95
C ARG A 160 -5.20 15.66 17.25
N VAL A 161 -4.99 15.29 18.50
CA VAL A 161 -5.62 14.13 19.13
C VAL A 161 -7.13 14.42 19.18
N ALA A 162 -7.93 13.67 18.43
CA ALA A 162 -9.35 13.56 18.71
C ALA A 162 -9.52 12.37 19.67
N ILE A 163 -9.72 12.68 20.95
CA ILE A 163 -10.26 11.70 21.91
C ILE A 163 -11.76 11.62 21.60
N LEU A 164 -12.22 10.48 21.09
CA LEU A 164 -13.65 10.14 21.07
C LEU A 164 -14.04 9.51 22.42
#